data_AF-A0A6F9WUT0-F1
#
_entry.id   AF-A0A6F9WUT0-F1
#
_cell.length_a   1.000
_cell.length_b   1.000
_cell.length_c   1.000
_cell.angle_alpha   90.00
_cell.angle_beta   90.00
_cell.angle_gamma   90.00
#
_symmetry.space_group_name_H-M   'P 1'
#
loop_
_entity.id
_entity.type
_entity.pdbx_description
1 polymer ?
#
loop_
_entity_poly.entity_id
_entity_poly.type
_entity_poly.pdbx_seq_one_letter_code
_entity_poly.pdbx_strand_id
1 'polypeptide(L)'
;MNLLFVQPKARDIAGIATGICYVATATKEAGYNIFGVNLNYFSSSGYRDILASAINTNNIDVVFIGGTSGDFNEIKRIISILKGLNNELVLVLGGYLVSTEPELVIRNTGADFGVIGLGETASVELLNLLSQKCAKSSYSTISGLVYIDDNNDLVITSNRKACSFNFNRIPALDLLFDDYIRNNKHIDLVGSIGCPFSCTFCSRPVGTKKYDQRPLDSLFYELDYWLTVYDIKTIGINDELFSLDEERVREFCSRIRKYQIGFGLQGRVDTITEEILTMLKDAGCYSISYGLESANNSILASMKKGITIEQIEKALSATRQHGISIIGNFIFGDIQETYETANDTLNWWTNHMSEYDIHLTMIVPFPGSYIYDYAVQKGMISDKLKFLNDGCPPVNCSKMSESEILRLKRRINSLLQIKSRASTISIKYIHPDNTIDLTLECGHCFKKFNVFKKDLANDSRWSFDRCPSCGGHNSLSPTDIFKPSLYKQVLDHMSEQYFKTFQMKNKKIVMWGAKERGQLLIASSENLRKCLVKVVDSAHEEYHDKLLLGIIRVDPPETLKDLDFDYLIIASTNYRDEIKSIIRDKFQLNIEILDI
;
A
#
# COMPACT_ATOMS: atom_id res chain seq x y z
N MET A 1 2.70 -35.70 -4.22
CA MET A 1 3.62 -34.55 -4.10
C MET A 1 3.06 -33.58 -3.07
N ASN A 2 3.95 -32.95 -2.31
CA ASN A 2 3.65 -31.98 -1.26
C ASN A 2 4.03 -30.57 -1.75
N LEU A 3 3.08 -29.64 -1.70
CA LEU A 3 3.18 -28.32 -2.29
C LEU A 3 3.19 -27.26 -1.20
N LEU A 4 4.17 -26.35 -1.23
CA LEU A 4 4.23 -25.20 -0.33
C LEU A 4 3.83 -23.92 -1.07
N PHE A 5 2.83 -23.22 -0.58
CA PHE A 5 2.46 -21.89 -1.04
C PHE A 5 3.08 -20.85 -0.11
N VAL A 6 3.86 -19.95 -0.67
CA VAL A 6 4.54 -18.88 0.09
C VAL A 6 3.96 -17.55 -0.33
N GLN A 7 3.33 -16.85 0.61
CA GLN A 7 2.95 -15.45 0.45
C GLN A 7 4.14 -14.58 0.88
N PRO A 8 4.79 -13.84 -0.05
CA PRO A 8 5.84 -12.90 0.31
C PRO A 8 5.30 -11.80 1.21
N LYS A 9 6.20 -11.19 1.98
CA LYS A 9 5.86 -10.01 2.76
C LYS A 9 5.52 -8.86 1.82
N ALA A 10 4.28 -8.39 1.89
CA ALA A 10 3.80 -7.28 1.09
C ALA A 10 4.38 -5.97 1.62
N ARG A 11 4.65 -5.01 0.73
CA ARG A 11 5.08 -3.66 1.13
C ARG A 11 3.99 -2.92 1.92
N ASP A 12 2.73 -3.15 1.57
CA ASP A 12 1.55 -2.67 2.30
C ASP A 12 0.56 -3.84 2.47
N ILE A 13 0.20 -4.15 3.72
CA ILE A 13 -0.79 -5.21 4.03
C ILE A 13 -2.19 -4.60 3.88
N ALA A 14 -2.64 -4.44 2.63
CA ALA A 14 -3.93 -3.81 2.33
C ALA A 14 -5.03 -4.80 1.91
N GLY A 15 -4.80 -6.12 2.00
CA GLY A 15 -5.80 -7.13 1.66
C GLY A 15 -5.24 -8.54 1.55
N ILE A 16 -6.09 -9.45 1.05
CA ILE A 16 -5.79 -10.86 0.86
C ILE A 16 -5.34 -11.09 -0.59
N ALA A 17 -4.19 -11.75 -0.79
CA ALA A 17 -3.74 -12.16 -2.11
C ALA A 17 -4.54 -13.39 -2.59
N THR A 18 -5.74 -13.17 -3.11
CA THR A 18 -6.68 -14.26 -3.46
C THR A 18 -6.16 -15.16 -4.59
N GLY A 19 -5.39 -14.62 -5.54
CA GLY A 19 -4.91 -15.38 -6.70
C GLY A 19 -4.13 -16.65 -6.34
N ILE A 20 -3.19 -16.57 -5.39
CA ILE A 20 -2.41 -17.76 -4.96
C ILE A 20 -3.29 -18.78 -4.22
N CYS A 21 -4.32 -18.33 -3.50
CA CYS A 21 -5.29 -19.20 -2.82
C CYS A 21 -6.17 -19.98 -3.81
N TYR A 22 -6.52 -19.39 -4.96
CA TYR A 22 -7.22 -20.10 -6.04
C TYR A 22 -6.34 -21.19 -6.65
N VAL A 23 -5.05 -20.91 -6.89
CA VAL A 23 -4.10 -21.92 -7.36
C VAL A 23 -3.97 -23.06 -6.34
N ALA A 24 -3.82 -22.74 -5.05
CA ALA A 24 -3.75 -23.74 -3.98
C ALA A 24 -5.00 -24.64 -3.92
N THR A 25 -6.17 -24.08 -4.16
CA THR A 25 -7.42 -24.86 -4.20
C THR A 25 -7.45 -25.80 -5.39
N ALA A 26 -7.09 -25.31 -6.59
CA ALA A 26 -7.09 -26.12 -7.80
C ALA A 26 -6.12 -27.30 -7.69
N THR A 27 -4.94 -27.10 -7.08
CA THR A 27 -3.98 -28.19 -6.87
C THR A 27 -4.44 -29.16 -5.78
N LYS A 28 -5.08 -28.69 -4.71
CA LYS A 28 -5.70 -29.56 -3.71
C LYS A 28 -6.80 -30.44 -4.31
N GLU A 29 -7.69 -29.88 -5.12
CA GLU A 29 -8.74 -30.64 -5.82
C GLU A 29 -8.18 -31.68 -6.79
N ALA A 30 -7.01 -31.42 -7.37
CA ALA A 30 -6.29 -32.39 -8.20
C ALA A 30 -5.61 -33.52 -7.39
N GLY A 31 -5.76 -33.54 -6.06
CA GLY A 31 -5.26 -34.60 -5.19
C GLY A 31 -3.86 -34.37 -4.62
N TYR A 32 -3.32 -33.16 -4.71
CA TYR A 32 -2.03 -32.82 -4.12
C TYR A 32 -2.17 -32.34 -2.66
N ASN A 33 -1.17 -32.62 -1.83
CA ASN A 33 -1.11 -32.10 -0.47
C ASN A 33 -0.60 -30.66 -0.50
N ILE A 34 -1.28 -29.76 0.20
CA ILE A 34 -0.95 -28.33 0.21
C ILE A 34 -0.59 -27.84 1.61
N PHE A 35 0.39 -26.94 1.67
CA PHE A 35 0.89 -26.28 2.87
C PHE A 35 1.07 -24.79 2.59
N GLY A 36 0.95 -23.95 3.61
CA GLY A 36 1.02 -22.50 3.48
C GLY A 36 2.00 -21.86 4.44
N VAL A 37 2.74 -20.87 3.97
CA VAL A 37 3.52 -19.96 4.81
C VAL A 37 3.24 -18.54 4.35
N ASN A 38 2.72 -17.71 5.27
CA ASN A 38 2.57 -16.28 5.03
C ASN A 38 3.64 -15.49 5.76
N LEU A 39 4.59 -14.93 4.99
CA LEU A 39 5.74 -14.22 5.53
C LEU A 39 5.40 -12.82 6.08
N ASN A 40 4.16 -12.34 5.88
CA ASN A 40 3.70 -11.10 6.52
C ASN A 40 3.69 -11.19 8.05
N TYR A 41 3.53 -12.39 8.62
CA TYR A 41 3.46 -12.61 10.07
C TYR A 41 4.83 -12.67 10.75
N PHE A 42 5.91 -12.58 9.99
CA PHE A 42 7.25 -12.83 10.50
C PHE A 42 8.22 -11.68 10.18
N SER A 43 9.28 -11.60 10.99
CA SER A 43 10.43 -10.77 10.69
C SER A 43 11.29 -11.45 9.61
N SER A 44 11.95 -10.64 8.78
CA SER A 44 12.74 -11.19 7.67
C SER A 44 13.98 -11.99 8.12
N SER A 45 14.40 -11.83 9.39
CA SER A 45 15.47 -12.64 9.99
C SER A 45 15.05 -14.09 10.25
N GLY A 46 13.75 -14.35 10.47
CA GLY A 46 13.24 -15.70 10.76
C GLY A 46 12.91 -16.55 9.53
N TYR A 47 12.95 -15.97 8.31
CA TYR A 47 12.46 -16.66 7.10
C TYR A 47 13.14 -18.00 6.84
N ARG A 48 14.47 -18.07 7.00
CA ARG A 48 15.23 -19.28 6.70
C ARG A 48 14.73 -20.44 7.57
N ASP A 49 14.56 -20.22 8.87
CA ASP A 49 14.16 -21.26 9.82
C ASP A 49 12.70 -21.67 9.61
N ILE A 50 11.82 -20.71 9.35
CA ILE A 50 10.39 -20.96 9.08
C ILE A 50 10.23 -21.80 7.81
N LEU A 51 10.89 -21.39 6.72
CA LEU A 51 10.84 -22.12 5.46
C LEU A 51 11.49 -23.49 5.59
N ALA A 52 12.64 -23.60 6.27
CA ALA A 52 13.28 -24.88 6.53
C ALA A 52 12.38 -25.84 7.32
N SER A 53 11.73 -25.34 8.38
CA SER A 53 10.78 -26.12 9.17
C SER A 53 9.61 -26.60 8.32
N ALA A 54 9.01 -25.72 7.52
CA ALA A 54 7.90 -26.06 6.63
C ALA A 54 8.30 -27.10 5.58
N ILE A 55 9.49 -26.95 4.97
CA ILE A 55 10.02 -27.88 3.96
C ILE A 55 10.26 -29.26 4.56
N ASN A 56 11.01 -29.33 5.67
CA ASN A 56 11.45 -30.59 6.26
C ASN A 56 10.31 -31.36 6.92
N THR A 57 9.42 -30.66 7.63
CA THR A 57 8.29 -31.30 8.33
C THR A 57 7.30 -31.94 7.35
N ASN A 58 7.11 -31.31 6.20
CA ASN A 58 6.07 -31.71 5.25
C ASN A 58 6.63 -32.39 4.00
N ASN A 59 7.95 -32.63 3.93
CA ASN A 59 8.65 -33.20 2.78
C ASN A 59 8.23 -32.52 1.46
N ILE A 60 8.41 -31.20 1.38
CA ILE A 60 7.94 -30.38 0.26
C ILE A 60 8.72 -30.71 -1.03
N ASP A 61 7.98 -30.89 -2.12
CA ASP A 61 8.52 -31.14 -3.48
C ASP A 61 8.52 -29.86 -4.35
N VAL A 62 7.46 -29.07 -4.25
CA VAL A 62 7.22 -27.90 -5.12
C VAL A 62 6.84 -26.71 -4.27
N VAL A 63 7.39 -25.54 -4.59
CA VAL A 63 7.05 -24.27 -3.94
C VAL A 63 6.41 -23.32 -4.95
N PHE A 64 5.22 -22.83 -4.63
CA PHE A 64 4.54 -21.76 -5.35
C PHE A 64 4.75 -20.43 -4.63
N ILE A 65 5.18 -19.43 -5.38
CA ILE A 65 5.37 -18.06 -4.92
C ILE A 65 4.93 -17.09 -6.01
N GLY A 66 4.55 -15.87 -5.67
CA GLY A 66 4.16 -14.88 -6.66
C GLY A 66 4.00 -13.49 -6.08
N GLY A 67 3.83 -12.50 -6.97
CA GLY A 67 3.62 -11.11 -6.56
C GLY A 67 3.61 -10.14 -7.74
N THR A 68 3.73 -8.87 -7.40
CA THR A 68 3.80 -7.74 -8.34
C THR A 68 5.25 -7.32 -8.60
N SER A 69 5.47 -6.37 -9.50
CA SER A 69 6.80 -5.82 -9.79
C SER A 69 7.49 -5.21 -8.56
N GLY A 70 6.73 -4.69 -7.60
CA GLY A 70 7.26 -4.19 -6.33
C GLY A 70 7.82 -5.30 -5.42
N ASP A 71 7.38 -6.54 -5.61
CA ASP A 71 7.77 -7.69 -4.77
C ASP A 71 9.00 -8.42 -5.31
N PHE A 72 9.57 -7.97 -6.44
CA PHE A 72 10.68 -8.65 -7.14
C PHE A 72 11.85 -9.01 -6.23
N ASN A 73 12.35 -8.07 -5.44
CA ASN A 73 13.48 -8.29 -4.54
C ASN A 73 13.16 -9.29 -3.43
N GLU A 74 11.95 -9.23 -2.88
CA GLU A 74 11.54 -10.12 -1.80
C GLU A 74 11.36 -11.54 -2.32
N ILE A 75 10.74 -11.70 -3.48
CA ILE A 75 10.61 -12.98 -4.19
C ILE A 75 12.00 -13.57 -4.49
N LYS A 76 12.91 -12.75 -5.04
CA LYS A 76 14.29 -13.18 -5.33
C LYS A 76 15.03 -13.61 -4.06
N ARG A 77 14.87 -12.89 -2.95
CA ARG A 77 15.43 -13.26 -1.65
C ARG A 77 14.89 -14.59 -1.15
N ILE A 78 13.57 -14.79 -1.21
CA ILE A 78 12.92 -16.03 -0.78
C ILE A 78 13.38 -17.21 -1.63
N ILE A 79 13.40 -17.07 -2.96
CA ILE A 79 13.89 -18.13 -3.87
C ILE A 79 15.35 -18.50 -3.57
N SER A 80 16.21 -17.51 -3.33
CA SER A 80 17.60 -17.76 -2.93
C SER A 80 17.70 -18.56 -1.62
N ILE A 81 16.86 -18.24 -0.63
CA ILE A 81 16.78 -19.00 0.62
C ILE A 81 16.32 -20.44 0.36
N LEU A 82 15.26 -20.63 -0.43
CA LEU A 82 14.69 -21.95 -0.74
C LEU A 82 15.73 -22.86 -1.43
N LYS A 83 16.44 -22.36 -2.45
CA LYS A 83 17.53 -23.10 -3.11
C LYS A 83 18.67 -23.44 -2.16
N GLY A 84 19.01 -22.52 -1.26
CA GLY A 84 20.03 -22.73 -0.24
C GLY A 84 19.59 -23.65 0.92
N LEU A 85 18.33 -24.08 0.95
CA LEU A 85 17.80 -25.08 1.89
C LEU A 85 17.69 -26.44 1.22
N ASN A 86 17.14 -26.49 0.01
CA ASN A 86 17.05 -27.70 -0.79
C ASN A 86 17.04 -27.33 -2.29
N ASN A 87 18.07 -27.77 -3.02
CA ASN A 87 18.22 -27.50 -4.46
C ASN A 87 17.41 -28.46 -5.35
N GLU A 88 16.73 -29.45 -4.77
CA GLU A 88 15.80 -30.34 -5.48
C GLU A 88 14.36 -29.79 -5.54
N LEU A 89 14.07 -28.71 -4.81
CA LEU A 89 12.76 -28.05 -4.84
C LEU A 89 12.48 -27.51 -6.24
N VAL A 90 11.28 -27.80 -6.75
CA VAL A 90 10.78 -27.14 -7.96
C VAL A 90 10.11 -25.82 -7.56
N LEU A 91 10.58 -24.71 -8.11
CA LEU A 91 10.11 -23.37 -7.79
C LEU A 91 9.24 -22.82 -8.93
N VAL A 92 7.96 -22.59 -8.63
CA VAL A 92 6.97 -22.09 -9.58
C VAL A 92 6.55 -20.67 -9.19
N LEU A 93 6.79 -19.72 -10.11
CA LEU A 93 6.48 -18.32 -9.92
C LEU A 93 5.20 -17.92 -10.66
N GLY A 94 4.31 -17.19 -9.99
CA GLY A 94 3.07 -16.64 -10.55
C GLY A 94 2.89 -15.15 -10.29
N GLY A 95 1.72 -14.63 -10.67
CA GLY A 95 1.31 -13.26 -10.40
C GLY A 95 1.62 -12.27 -11.52
N TYR A 96 1.37 -10.98 -11.25
CA TYR A 96 1.52 -9.91 -12.23
C TYR A 96 2.98 -9.78 -12.69
N LEU A 97 3.95 -9.94 -11.78
CA LEU A 97 5.38 -9.83 -12.07
C LEU A 97 5.81 -10.68 -13.27
N VAL A 98 5.56 -12.00 -13.21
CA VAL A 98 5.94 -12.93 -14.28
C VAL A 98 5.09 -12.75 -15.54
N SER A 99 3.84 -12.28 -15.37
CA SER A 99 2.94 -12.06 -16.50
C SER A 99 3.30 -10.83 -17.34
N THR A 100 4.05 -9.88 -16.76
CA THR A 100 4.47 -8.65 -17.45
C THR A 100 5.92 -8.67 -17.91
N GLU A 101 6.82 -9.36 -17.20
CA GLU A 101 8.26 -9.43 -17.52
C GLU A 101 8.79 -10.89 -17.40
N PRO A 102 8.25 -11.85 -18.17
CA PRO A 102 8.51 -13.28 -17.97
C PRO A 102 9.99 -13.66 -18.10
N GLU A 103 10.65 -13.17 -19.16
CA GLU A 103 12.07 -13.48 -19.40
C GLU A 103 12.96 -12.96 -18.28
N LEU A 104 12.85 -11.66 -18.00
CA LEU A 104 13.67 -10.98 -17.02
C LEU A 104 13.54 -11.68 -15.67
N VAL A 105 12.31 -11.98 -15.26
CA VAL A 105 12.02 -12.55 -13.96
C VAL A 105 12.54 -13.98 -13.85
N ILE A 106 12.30 -14.86 -14.83
CA ILE A 106 12.79 -16.24 -14.77
C ILE A 106 14.32 -16.29 -14.76
N ARG A 107 14.99 -15.50 -15.61
CA ARG A 107 16.46 -15.47 -15.68
C ARG A 107 17.12 -14.89 -14.43
N ASN A 108 16.44 -14.02 -13.67
CA ASN A 108 17.06 -13.27 -12.57
C ASN A 108 16.56 -13.60 -11.17
N THR A 109 15.53 -14.44 -11.04
CA THR A 109 15.07 -14.97 -9.74
C THR A 109 15.62 -16.35 -9.45
N GLY A 110 15.84 -17.16 -10.49
CA GLY A 110 16.17 -18.58 -10.36
C GLY A 110 14.94 -19.48 -10.18
N ALA A 111 13.72 -19.00 -10.39
CA ALA A 111 12.56 -19.89 -10.48
C ALA A 111 12.71 -20.87 -11.66
N ASP A 112 12.20 -22.10 -11.51
CA ASP A 112 12.27 -23.14 -12.55
C ASP A 112 11.16 -22.95 -13.60
N PHE A 113 9.99 -22.50 -13.12
CA PHE A 113 8.81 -22.26 -13.96
C PHE A 113 8.15 -20.93 -13.61
N GLY A 114 7.54 -20.31 -14.62
CA GLY A 114 6.70 -19.13 -14.52
C GLY A 114 5.32 -19.39 -15.12
N VAL A 115 4.27 -18.85 -14.50
CA VAL A 115 2.90 -18.97 -15.00
C VAL A 115 2.33 -17.60 -15.32
N ILE A 116 2.08 -17.34 -16.60
CA ILE A 116 1.48 -16.11 -17.12
C ILE A 116 -0.04 -16.18 -17.02
N GLY A 117 -0.65 -15.15 -16.43
CA GLY A 117 -2.10 -15.03 -16.31
C GLY A 117 -2.67 -15.90 -15.19
N LEU A 118 -3.84 -16.51 -15.44
CA LEU A 118 -4.55 -17.37 -14.49
C LEU A 118 -3.83 -18.71 -14.33
N GLY A 119 -3.39 -19.00 -13.09
CA GLY A 119 -2.46 -20.09 -12.82
C GLY A 119 -3.10 -21.41 -12.41
N GLU A 120 -4.41 -21.47 -12.16
CA GLU A 120 -5.09 -22.60 -11.56
C GLU A 120 -4.93 -23.87 -12.40
N THR A 121 -5.26 -23.77 -13.69
CA THR A 121 -5.19 -24.93 -14.59
C THR A 121 -3.76 -25.23 -15.02
N ALA A 122 -2.97 -24.20 -15.32
CA ALA A 122 -1.57 -24.36 -15.75
C ALA A 122 -0.71 -25.01 -14.66
N SER A 123 -0.97 -24.68 -13.39
CA SER A 123 -0.27 -25.29 -12.26
C SER A 123 -0.61 -26.77 -12.11
N VAL A 124 -1.89 -27.15 -12.29
CA VAL A 124 -2.29 -28.58 -12.25
C VAL A 124 -1.70 -29.36 -13.42
N GLU A 125 -1.75 -28.81 -14.65
CA GLU A 125 -1.13 -29.42 -15.82
C GLU A 125 0.39 -29.61 -15.62
N LEU A 126 1.08 -28.61 -15.06
CA LEU A 126 2.50 -28.68 -14.72
C LEU A 126 2.79 -29.78 -13.69
N LEU A 127 2.03 -29.81 -12.59
CA LEU A 127 2.21 -30.81 -11.54
C LEU A 127 1.95 -32.24 -12.03
N ASN A 128 0.98 -32.42 -12.93
CA ASN A 128 0.72 -33.72 -13.56
C ASN A 128 1.95 -34.21 -14.33
N LEU A 129 2.53 -33.36 -15.18
CA LEU A 129 3.73 -33.73 -15.95
C LEU A 129 4.96 -33.92 -15.07
N LEU A 130 5.13 -33.11 -14.01
CA LEU A 130 6.20 -33.28 -13.02
C LEU A 130 6.08 -34.62 -12.28
N SER A 131 4.86 -34.98 -11.85
CA SER A 131 4.61 -36.24 -11.13
C SER A 131 4.87 -37.48 -11.97
N GLN A 132 4.67 -37.37 -13.29
CA GLN A 132 4.96 -38.43 -14.26
C GLN A 132 6.42 -38.44 -14.72
N LYS A 133 7.24 -37.48 -14.26
CA LYS A 133 8.65 -37.29 -14.67
C LYS A 133 8.78 -37.19 -16.19
N CYS A 134 7.85 -36.49 -16.83
CA CYS A 134 7.89 -36.26 -18.28
C CYS A 134 9.14 -35.47 -18.69
N ALA A 135 9.60 -35.67 -19.92
CA ALA A 135 10.67 -34.87 -20.49
C ALA A 135 10.26 -33.38 -20.60
N LYS A 136 11.22 -32.45 -20.44
CA LYS A 136 10.95 -31.00 -20.46
C LYS A 136 10.24 -30.52 -21.73
N SER A 137 10.45 -31.17 -22.87
CA SER A 137 9.75 -30.88 -24.11
C SER A 137 8.23 -30.99 -24.00
N SER A 138 7.72 -31.83 -23.09
CA SER A 138 6.28 -32.03 -22.83
C SER A 138 5.62 -30.79 -22.23
N TYR A 139 6.38 -29.97 -21.50
CA TYR A 139 5.86 -28.76 -20.84
C TYR A 139 5.41 -27.69 -21.84
N SER A 140 5.88 -27.75 -23.09
CA SER A 140 5.46 -26.85 -24.18
C SER A 140 3.95 -26.89 -24.48
N THR A 141 3.27 -27.95 -24.04
CA THR A 141 1.81 -28.14 -24.20
C THR A 141 0.97 -27.32 -23.22
N ILE A 142 1.57 -26.85 -22.12
CA ILE A 142 0.88 -26.11 -21.05
C ILE A 142 0.74 -24.66 -21.49
N SER A 143 -0.48 -24.18 -21.74
CA SER A 143 -0.69 -22.78 -22.11
C SER A 143 -0.39 -21.82 -20.95
N GLY A 144 0.41 -20.79 -21.22
CA GLY A 144 0.81 -19.75 -20.26
C GLY A 144 2.03 -20.10 -19.42
N LEU A 145 2.73 -21.19 -19.70
CA LEU A 145 3.97 -21.58 -19.00
C LEU A 145 5.20 -20.89 -19.59
N VAL A 146 6.13 -20.52 -18.71
CA VAL A 146 7.47 -19.98 -19.01
C VAL A 146 8.53 -20.83 -18.31
N TYR A 147 9.60 -21.19 -19.00
CA TYR A 147 10.73 -21.91 -18.39
C TYR A 147 11.99 -21.80 -19.26
N ILE A 148 13.13 -22.25 -18.71
CA ILE A 148 14.37 -22.43 -19.46
C ILE A 148 14.51 -23.91 -19.86
N ASP A 149 14.67 -24.17 -21.15
CA ASP A 149 14.83 -25.53 -21.67
C ASP A 149 16.25 -26.08 -21.46
N ASP A 150 16.52 -27.27 -21.98
CA ASP A 150 17.83 -27.92 -21.84
C ASP A 150 18.93 -27.27 -22.71
N ASN A 151 18.55 -26.43 -23.69
CA ASN A 151 19.48 -25.64 -24.51
C ASN A 151 19.77 -24.27 -23.90
N ASN A 152 19.24 -23.98 -22.70
CA ASN A 152 19.30 -22.69 -22.03
C ASN A 152 18.49 -21.57 -22.73
N ASP A 153 17.55 -21.96 -23.59
CA ASP A 153 16.63 -21.06 -24.27
C ASP A 153 15.37 -20.82 -23.44
N LEU A 154 14.86 -19.59 -23.51
CA LEU A 154 13.60 -19.25 -22.87
C LEU A 154 12.44 -19.77 -23.71
N VAL A 155 11.61 -20.61 -23.11
CA VAL A 155 10.36 -21.06 -23.70
C VAL A 155 9.21 -20.29 -23.07
N ILE A 156 8.47 -19.56 -23.90
CA ILE A 156 7.16 -18.99 -23.55
C ILE A 156 6.12 -19.71 -24.41
N THR A 157 5.28 -20.49 -23.78
CA THR A 157 4.21 -21.24 -24.45
C THR A 157 3.07 -20.33 -24.89
N SER A 158 2.18 -20.85 -25.74
CA SER A 158 1.00 -20.10 -26.19
C SER A 158 0.18 -19.54 -25.03
N ASN A 159 -0.29 -18.30 -25.17
CA ASN A 159 -1.20 -17.71 -24.19
C ASN A 159 -2.44 -18.58 -24.01
N ARG A 160 -2.85 -18.81 -22.76
CA ARG A 160 -4.11 -19.49 -22.48
C ARG A 160 -5.24 -18.67 -23.08
N LYS A 161 -6.05 -19.31 -23.94
CA LYS A 161 -7.32 -18.71 -24.40
C LYS A 161 -8.12 -18.33 -23.16
N ALA A 162 -8.77 -17.16 -23.17
CA ALA A 162 -9.61 -16.73 -22.06
C ALA A 162 -10.64 -17.82 -21.73
N CYS A 163 -10.38 -18.60 -20.69
CA CYS A 163 -11.35 -19.51 -20.09
C CYS A 163 -12.33 -18.65 -19.29
N SER A 164 -13.60 -19.06 -19.23
CA SER A 164 -14.56 -18.42 -18.35
C SER A 164 -13.98 -18.40 -16.94
N PHE A 165 -13.93 -17.23 -16.30
CA PHE A 165 -13.75 -17.08 -14.86
C PHE A 165 -14.95 -17.72 -14.16
N ASN A 166 -15.04 -19.05 -14.17
CA ASN A 166 -16.12 -19.82 -13.55
C ASN A 166 -15.47 -20.79 -12.57
N PHE A 167 -15.04 -20.24 -11.44
CA PHE A 167 -14.45 -20.99 -10.36
C PHE A 167 -15.54 -21.33 -9.35
N ASN A 168 -16.25 -22.45 -9.55
CA ASN A 168 -17.01 -23.08 -8.47
C ASN A 168 -16.05 -23.73 -7.45
N ARG A 169 -15.17 -22.91 -6.88
CA ARG A 169 -14.10 -23.29 -5.97
C ARG A 169 -14.02 -22.27 -4.86
N ILE A 170 -13.81 -22.75 -3.65
CA ILE A 170 -13.57 -21.91 -2.48
C ILE A 170 -12.06 -21.73 -2.38
N PRO A 171 -11.52 -20.50 -2.54
CA PRO A 171 -10.07 -20.27 -2.47
C PRO A 171 -9.53 -20.75 -1.12
N ALA A 172 -8.28 -21.20 -1.01
CA ALA A 172 -7.72 -21.67 0.26
C ALA A 172 -7.23 -20.46 1.10
N LEU A 173 -8.16 -19.60 1.55
CA LEU A 173 -7.80 -18.39 2.30
C LEU A 173 -7.24 -18.73 3.68
N ASP A 174 -7.80 -19.74 4.34
CA ASP A 174 -7.37 -20.30 5.62
C ASP A 174 -5.92 -20.83 5.58
N LEU A 175 -5.44 -21.27 4.42
CA LEU A 175 -4.08 -21.74 4.23
C LEU A 175 -3.01 -20.66 4.50
N LEU A 176 -3.31 -19.41 4.14
CA LEU A 176 -2.33 -18.31 4.16
C LEU A 176 -2.76 -17.13 5.03
N PHE A 177 -4.05 -16.98 5.31
CA PHE A 177 -4.62 -15.77 5.89
C PHE A 177 -5.53 -16.02 7.10
N ASP A 178 -5.49 -17.20 7.74
CA ASP A 178 -6.34 -17.54 8.90
C ASP A 178 -6.28 -16.47 10.01
N ASP A 179 -5.07 -16.12 10.46
CA ASP A 179 -4.87 -15.09 11.50
C ASP A 179 -5.39 -13.72 11.06
N TYR A 180 -5.18 -13.36 9.79
CA TYR A 180 -5.67 -12.09 9.25
C TYR A 180 -7.20 -12.03 9.28
N ILE A 181 -7.87 -13.10 8.84
CA ILE A 181 -9.34 -13.16 8.76
C ILE A 181 -9.94 -13.15 10.17
N ARG A 182 -9.38 -13.92 11.11
CA ARG A 182 -9.86 -13.95 12.51
C ARG A 182 -9.74 -12.59 13.19
N ASN A 183 -8.60 -11.92 13.01
CA ASN A 183 -8.33 -10.64 13.65
C ASN A 183 -9.13 -9.48 13.05
N ASN A 184 -9.32 -9.48 11.72
CA ASN A 184 -9.98 -8.38 11.02
C ASN A 184 -11.48 -8.62 10.79
N LYS A 185 -11.96 -9.85 10.94
CA LYS A 185 -13.34 -10.27 10.58
C LYS A 185 -13.70 -9.85 9.16
N HIS A 186 -12.74 -10.00 8.26
CA HIS A 186 -12.77 -9.48 6.89
C HIS A 186 -12.25 -10.52 5.91
N ILE A 187 -12.92 -10.64 4.76
CA ILE A 187 -12.44 -11.40 3.61
C ILE A 187 -12.60 -10.58 2.33
N ASP A 188 -11.81 -10.92 1.32
CA ASP A 188 -11.93 -10.37 -0.03
C ASP A 188 -12.57 -11.39 -0.96
N LEU A 189 -13.56 -10.95 -1.73
CA LEU A 189 -14.20 -11.73 -2.79
C LEU A 189 -13.86 -11.13 -4.16
N VAL A 190 -13.70 -12.01 -5.15
CA VAL A 190 -13.52 -11.64 -6.55
C VAL A 190 -14.69 -12.20 -7.35
N GLY A 191 -15.58 -11.34 -7.83
CA GLY A 191 -16.72 -11.64 -8.69
C GLY A 191 -16.44 -11.48 -10.18
N SER A 192 -15.40 -10.73 -10.54
CA SER A 192 -14.97 -10.53 -11.92
C SER A 192 -13.47 -10.28 -12.04
N ILE A 193 -12.93 -10.58 -13.22
CA ILE A 193 -11.54 -10.32 -13.59
C ILE A 193 -11.45 -9.59 -14.93
N GLY A 194 -10.34 -8.89 -15.12
CA GLY A 194 -10.08 -8.12 -16.32
C GLY A 194 -10.95 -6.86 -16.41
N CYS A 195 -10.73 -6.11 -17.47
CA CYS A 195 -11.37 -4.82 -17.68
C CYS A 195 -11.17 -4.37 -19.13
N PRO A 196 -12.20 -3.80 -19.77
CA PRO A 196 -12.15 -3.45 -21.19
C PRO A 196 -11.43 -2.12 -21.45
N PHE A 197 -11.07 -1.36 -20.41
CA PHE A 197 -10.41 -0.07 -20.54
C PHE A 197 -8.89 -0.21 -20.72
N SER A 198 -8.28 0.79 -21.38
CA SER A 198 -6.86 0.79 -21.76
C SER A 198 -6.09 1.99 -21.18
N CYS A 199 -6.25 2.25 -19.87
CA CYS A 199 -5.57 3.36 -19.19
C CYS A 199 -4.04 3.21 -19.30
N THR A 200 -3.33 4.30 -19.63
CA THR A 200 -1.90 4.25 -20.00
C THR A 200 -0.98 3.84 -18.84
N PHE A 201 -1.37 4.13 -17.60
CA PHE A 201 -0.61 3.83 -16.39
C PHE A 201 -0.90 2.44 -15.80
N CYS A 202 -1.90 1.72 -16.30
CA CYS A 202 -2.36 0.46 -15.73
C CYS A 202 -1.48 -0.71 -16.20
N SER A 203 -0.88 -1.46 -15.26
CA SER A 203 0.11 -2.54 -15.51
C SER A 203 -0.52 -3.92 -15.77
N ARG A 204 -1.65 -3.97 -16.50
CA ARG A 204 -2.39 -5.22 -16.67
C ARG A 204 -1.64 -6.26 -17.51
N PRO A 205 -1.64 -7.55 -17.09
CA PRO A 205 -1.06 -8.65 -17.85
C PRO A 205 -1.63 -8.81 -19.26
N VAL A 206 -0.79 -9.30 -20.15
CA VAL A 206 -1.18 -9.76 -21.48
C VAL A 206 -2.15 -10.93 -21.34
N GLY A 207 -3.46 -10.71 -21.60
CA GLY A 207 -4.48 -11.77 -21.60
C GLY A 207 -5.78 -11.42 -20.87
N THR A 208 -5.81 -10.39 -20.01
CA THR A 208 -6.98 -10.00 -19.20
C THR A 208 -7.80 -8.86 -19.81
N LYS A 209 -7.68 -8.61 -21.13
CA LYS A 209 -8.45 -7.56 -21.84
C LYS A 209 -9.96 -7.85 -21.90
N LYS A 210 -10.35 -9.11 -21.70
CA LYS A 210 -11.75 -9.51 -21.63
C LYS A 210 -12.20 -9.37 -20.17
N TYR A 211 -13.19 -8.52 -19.96
CA TYR A 211 -13.95 -8.50 -18.71
C TYR A 211 -14.74 -9.80 -18.61
N ASP A 212 -14.55 -10.54 -17.53
CA ASP A 212 -15.19 -11.83 -17.32
C ASP A 212 -15.70 -11.95 -15.90
N GLN A 213 -16.90 -12.48 -15.76
CA GLN A 213 -17.63 -12.53 -14.50
C GLN A 213 -17.94 -13.98 -14.15
N ARG A 214 -17.72 -14.37 -12.90
CA ARG A 214 -18.21 -15.66 -12.43
C ARG A 214 -19.70 -15.60 -12.13
N PRO A 215 -20.44 -16.71 -12.17
CA PRO A 215 -21.83 -16.74 -11.71
C PRO A 215 -21.94 -16.23 -10.27
N LEU A 216 -22.99 -15.47 -9.94
CA LEU A 216 -23.19 -15.02 -8.55
C LEU A 216 -23.42 -16.20 -7.60
N ASP A 217 -23.97 -17.31 -8.08
CA ASP A 217 -24.09 -18.54 -7.29
C ASP A 217 -22.74 -19.06 -6.79
N SER A 218 -21.71 -19.00 -7.63
CA SER A 218 -20.33 -19.34 -7.24
C SER A 218 -19.82 -18.42 -6.13
N LEU A 219 -20.02 -17.10 -6.29
CA LEU A 219 -19.56 -16.11 -5.33
C LEU A 219 -20.27 -16.22 -3.97
N PHE A 220 -21.59 -16.42 -3.99
CA PHE A 220 -22.36 -16.58 -2.75
C PHE A 220 -22.15 -17.94 -2.10
N TYR A 221 -21.86 -19.00 -2.86
CA TYR A 221 -21.42 -20.27 -2.30
C TYR A 221 -20.10 -20.13 -1.53
N GLU A 222 -19.14 -19.37 -2.07
CA GLU A 222 -17.90 -19.03 -1.36
C GLU A 222 -18.17 -18.21 -0.09
N LEU A 223 -19.02 -17.19 -0.16
CA LEU A 223 -19.39 -16.39 1.00
C LEU A 223 -20.07 -17.24 2.08
N ASP A 224 -21.04 -18.08 1.70
CA ASP A 224 -21.75 -18.99 2.60
C ASP A 224 -20.75 -19.90 3.33
N TYR A 225 -19.81 -20.50 2.61
CA TYR A 225 -18.75 -21.32 3.20
C TYR A 225 -17.97 -20.55 4.25
N TRP A 226 -17.45 -19.37 3.92
CA TRP A 226 -16.61 -18.62 4.85
C TRP A 226 -17.34 -18.12 6.10
N LEU A 227 -18.63 -17.83 5.97
CA LEU A 227 -19.47 -17.49 7.12
C LEU A 227 -19.69 -18.66 8.06
N THR A 228 -19.52 -19.91 7.61
CA THR A 228 -19.55 -21.08 8.51
C THR A 228 -18.24 -21.27 9.28
N VAL A 229 -17.12 -20.75 8.76
CA VAL A 229 -15.77 -20.95 9.32
C VAL A 229 -15.34 -19.78 10.22
N TYR A 230 -15.75 -18.56 9.87
CA TYR A 230 -15.30 -17.33 10.52
C TYR A 230 -16.45 -16.39 10.88
N ASP A 231 -16.26 -15.58 11.94
CA ASP A 231 -17.17 -14.47 12.30
C ASP A 231 -16.91 -13.24 11.43
N ILE A 232 -17.27 -13.30 10.15
CA ILE A 232 -17.05 -12.21 9.18
C ILE A 232 -18.05 -11.08 9.40
N LYS A 233 -17.56 -9.84 9.45
CA LYS A 233 -18.37 -8.62 9.59
C LYS A 233 -18.31 -7.71 8.37
N THR A 234 -17.23 -7.80 7.60
CA THR A 234 -17.05 -7.00 6.40
C THR A 234 -16.45 -7.79 5.25
N ILE A 235 -16.75 -7.41 4.01
CA ILE A 235 -16.12 -7.97 2.82
C ILE A 235 -15.59 -6.89 1.88
N GLY A 236 -14.48 -7.18 1.21
CA GLY A 236 -13.97 -6.39 0.08
C GLY A 236 -14.37 -7.04 -1.24
N ILE A 237 -14.97 -6.29 -2.16
CA ILE A 237 -15.18 -6.74 -3.53
C ILE A 237 -14.02 -6.23 -4.38
N ASN A 238 -13.07 -7.12 -4.65
CA ASN A 238 -11.81 -6.83 -5.35
C ASN A 238 -11.91 -6.98 -6.86
N ASP A 239 -13.11 -6.82 -7.40
CA ASP A 239 -13.37 -6.70 -8.83
C ASP A 239 -12.64 -5.48 -9.38
N GLU A 240 -11.96 -5.64 -10.51
CA GLU A 240 -11.35 -4.49 -11.20
C GLU A 240 -12.41 -3.50 -11.73
N LEU A 241 -13.63 -3.99 -11.97
CA LEU A 241 -14.81 -3.22 -12.35
C LEU A 241 -16.09 -3.91 -11.85
N PHE A 242 -16.61 -3.45 -10.71
CA PHE A 242 -17.83 -4.03 -10.14
C PHE A 242 -19.11 -3.55 -10.84
N SER A 243 -19.20 -2.24 -11.11
CA SER A 243 -20.44 -1.56 -11.51
C SER A 243 -20.71 -1.51 -13.01
N LEU A 244 -20.05 -2.36 -13.82
CA LEU A 244 -20.21 -2.32 -15.28
C LEU A 244 -21.57 -2.88 -15.75
N ASP A 245 -22.13 -3.85 -15.04
CA ASP A 245 -23.40 -4.52 -15.35
C ASP A 245 -24.42 -4.23 -14.24
N GLU A 246 -25.39 -3.36 -14.52
CA GLU A 246 -26.39 -2.92 -13.55
C GLU A 246 -27.31 -4.05 -13.08
N GLU A 247 -27.70 -4.97 -13.97
CA GLU A 247 -28.59 -6.08 -13.62
C GLU A 247 -27.89 -7.02 -12.62
N ARG A 248 -26.62 -7.30 -12.87
CA ARG A 248 -25.79 -8.06 -11.93
C ARG A 248 -25.61 -7.33 -10.60
N VAL A 249 -25.39 -6.02 -10.60
CA VAL A 249 -25.29 -5.22 -9.36
C VAL A 249 -26.59 -5.33 -8.56
N ARG A 250 -27.75 -5.25 -9.23
CA ARG A 250 -29.08 -5.41 -8.62
C ARG A 250 -29.25 -6.80 -7.99
N GLU A 251 -28.90 -7.85 -8.72
CA GLU A 251 -28.96 -9.23 -8.19
C GLU A 251 -28.03 -9.41 -6.99
N PHE A 252 -26.78 -8.93 -7.08
CA PHE A 252 -25.83 -8.96 -5.97
C PHE A 252 -26.39 -8.23 -4.74
N CYS A 253 -26.88 -7.00 -4.90
CA CYS A 253 -27.43 -6.19 -3.81
C CYS A 253 -28.63 -6.86 -3.14
N SER A 254 -29.52 -7.47 -3.93
CA SER A 254 -30.65 -8.23 -3.41
C SER A 254 -30.20 -9.44 -2.57
N ARG A 255 -29.17 -10.16 -3.02
CA ARG A 255 -28.68 -11.36 -2.35
C ARG A 255 -27.83 -11.05 -1.11
N ILE A 256 -26.97 -10.03 -1.16
CA ILE A 256 -26.06 -9.72 -0.05
C ILE A 256 -26.79 -9.15 1.18
N ARG A 257 -27.94 -8.48 0.96
CA ARG A 257 -28.74 -7.85 2.03
C ARG A 257 -29.15 -8.84 3.12
N LYS A 258 -29.42 -10.11 2.78
CA LYS A 258 -29.84 -11.14 3.75
C LYS A 258 -28.75 -11.47 4.78
N TYR A 259 -27.49 -11.21 4.47
CA TYR A 259 -26.36 -11.50 5.35
C TYR A 259 -26.10 -10.41 6.38
N GLN A 260 -26.59 -9.19 6.15
CA GLN A 260 -26.34 -8.02 7.02
C GLN A 260 -24.84 -7.74 7.23
N ILE A 261 -24.03 -7.92 6.18
CA ILE A 261 -22.58 -7.70 6.18
C ILE A 261 -22.26 -6.40 5.45
N GLY A 262 -21.36 -5.60 6.02
CA GLY A 262 -20.88 -4.38 5.37
C GLY A 262 -19.89 -4.71 4.25
N PHE A 263 -19.98 -4.03 3.10
CA PHE A 263 -19.02 -4.26 2.02
C PHE A 263 -18.45 -2.98 1.41
N GLY A 264 -17.19 -3.08 0.97
CA GLY A 264 -16.53 -2.07 0.15
C GLY A 264 -16.28 -2.60 -1.26
N LEU A 265 -16.23 -1.71 -2.26
CA LEU A 265 -15.98 -2.09 -3.65
C LEU A 265 -15.14 -1.05 -4.39
N GLN A 266 -14.64 -1.42 -5.56
CA GLN A 266 -14.02 -0.50 -6.51
C GLN A 266 -15.01 -0.12 -7.61
N GLY A 267 -15.15 1.18 -7.86
CA GLY A 267 -16.08 1.75 -8.82
C GLY A 267 -15.40 2.68 -9.80
N ARG A 268 -16.06 2.90 -10.94
CA ARG A 268 -15.67 3.90 -11.93
C ARG A 268 -16.76 4.97 -12.01
N VAL A 269 -16.38 6.24 -11.98
CA VAL A 269 -17.32 7.36 -11.80
C VAL A 269 -18.40 7.46 -12.87
N ASP A 270 -18.12 7.00 -14.09
CA ASP A 270 -19.04 6.97 -15.23
C ASP A 270 -19.95 5.72 -15.25
N THR A 271 -19.72 4.75 -14.37
CA THR A 271 -20.53 3.54 -14.23
C THR A 271 -21.42 3.54 -12.98
N ILE A 272 -21.25 4.52 -12.09
CA ILE A 272 -22.04 4.63 -10.85
C ILE A 272 -23.15 5.66 -11.06
N THR A 273 -24.40 5.18 -11.14
CA THR A 273 -25.62 5.99 -11.22
C THR A 273 -26.24 6.17 -9.83
N GLU A 274 -27.18 7.11 -9.67
CA GLU A 274 -27.93 7.27 -8.40
C GLU A 274 -28.73 6.00 -8.03
N GLU A 275 -29.27 5.30 -9.02
CA GLU A 275 -29.97 4.04 -8.79
C GLU A 275 -29.02 2.96 -8.24
N ILE A 276 -27.82 2.84 -8.83
CA ILE A 276 -26.78 1.95 -8.31
C ILE A 276 -26.39 2.34 -6.89
N LEU A 277 -26.19 3.62 -6.60
CA LEU A 277 -25.86 4.09 -5.25
C LEU A 277 -26.94 3.76 -4.23
N THR A 278 -28.21 3.90 -4.59
CA THR A 278 -29.35 3.52 -3.75
C THR A 278 -29.31 2.03 -3.44
N MET A 279 -29.18 1.19 -4.47
CA MET A 279 -29.09 -0.27 -4.30
C MET A 279 -27.92 -0.68 -3.41
N LEU A 280 -26.74 -0.09 -3.65
CA LEU A 280 -25.53 -0.34 -2.88
C LEU A 280 -25.70 0.04 -1.41
N LYS A 281 -26.23 1.24 -1.14
CA LYS A 281 -26.43 1.72 0.22
C LYS A 281 -27.37 0.81 1.00
N ASP A 282 -28.52 0.48 0.41
CA ASP A 282 -29.53 -0.40 1.02
C ASP A 282 -29.03 -1.82 1.24
N ALA A 283 -28.05 -2.26 0.46
CA ALA A 283 -27.43 -3.58 0.59
C ALA A 283 -26.34 -3.64 1.67
N GLY A 284 -25.89 -2.49 2.22
CA GLY A 284 -24.84 -2.41 3.23
C GLY A 284 -23.47 -1.96 2.70
N CYS A 285 -23.41 -1.36 1.52
CA CYS A 285 -22.17 -0.78 1.02
C CYS A 285 -21.74 0.40 1.91
N TYR A 286 -20.55 0.32 2.49
CA TYR A 286 -20.01 1.37 3.35
C TYR A 286 -18.98 2.25 2.64
N SER A 287 -18.29 1.75 1.60
CA SER A 287 -17.30 2.54 0.87
C SER A 287 -17.18 2.16 -0.60
N ILE A 288 -16.94 3.16 -1.45
CA ILE A 288 -16.54 2.99 -2.85
C ILE A 288 -15.17 3.62 -3.04
N SER A 289 -14.24 2.85 -3.61
CA SER A 289 -12.95 3.34 -4.08
C SER A 289 -13.05 3.72 -5.55
N TYR A 290 -12.72 4.97 -5.89
CA TYR A 290 -12.73 5.50 -7.25
C TYR A 290 -11.32 5.78 -7.77
N GLY A 291 -11.00 5.29 -8.96
CA GLY A 291 -9.85 5.76 -9.72
C GLY A 291 -10.16 7.09 -10.40
N LEU A 292 -9.80 8.21 -9.75
CA LEU A 292 -10.06 9.58 -10.22
C LEU A 292 -8.93 10.07 -11.13
N GLU A 293 -7.69 9.78 -10.75
CA GLU A 293 -6.42 9.99 -11.44
C GLU A 293 -6.00 11.45 -11.64
N SER A 294 -6.87 12.32 -12.14
CA SER A 294 -6.59 13.75 -12.33
C SER A 294 -7.86 14.58 -12.25
N ALA A 295 -7.74 15.86 -11.86
CA ALA A 295 -8.82 16.85 -11.96
C ALA A 295 -8.68 17.75 -13.21
N ASN A 296 -7.86 17.36 -14.18
CA ASN A 296 -7.69 18.07 -15.45
C ASN A 296 -8.12 17.18 -16.63
N ASN A 297 -9.12 17.65 -17.40
CA ASN A 297 -9.69 16.91 -18.53
C ASN A 297 -8.68 16.54 -19.63
N SER A 298 -7.67 17.38 -19.87
CA SER A 298 -6.62 17.08 -20.87
C SER A 298 -5.71 15.93 -20.43
N ILE A 299 -5.43 15.84 -19.13
CA ILE A 299 -4.62 14.77 -18.55
C ILE A 299 -5.42 13.47 -18.47
N LEU A 300 -6.70 13.53 -18.08
CA LEU A 300 -7.60 12.37 -18.14
C LEU A 300 -7.71 11.79 -19.56
N ALA A 301 -7.73 12.64 -20.58
CA ALA A 301 -7.70 12.23 -21.98
C ALA A 301 -6.35 11.59 -22.38
N SER A 302 -5.23 12.18 -21.97
CA SER A 302 -3.87 11.62 -22.17
C SER A 302 -3.74 10.23 -21.56
N MET A 303 -4.24 10.06 -20.34
CA MET A 303 -4.26 8.78 -19.62
C MET A 303 -5.18 7.73 -20.27
N LYS A 304 -5.97 8.11 -21.29
CA LYS A 304 -7.06 7.30 -21.86
C LYS A 304 -8.04 6.82 -20.80
N LYS A 305 -8.26 7.64 -19.76
CA LYS A 305 -9.20 7.31 -18.69
C LYS A 305 -10.63 7.36 -19.20
N GLY A 306 -10.97 8.27 -20.12
CA GLY A 306 -12.32 8.36 -20.69
C GLY A 306 -13.38 8.83 -19.70
N ILE A 307 -12.99 9.63 -18.71
CA ILE A 307 -13.88 10.37 -17.79
C ILE A 307 -13.49 11.85 -17.80
N THR A 308 -14.32 12.68 -17.19
CA THR A 308 -14.13 14.13 -17.04
C THR A 308 -14.23 14.54 -15.57
N ILE A 309 -13.70 15.72 -15.23
CA ILE A 309 -13.81 16.28 -13.87
C ILE A 309 -15.27 16.54 -13.48
N GLU A 310 -16.12 16.92 -14.43
CA GLU A 310 -17.55 17.12 -14.21
C GLU A 310 -18.25 15.81 -13.82
N GLN A 311 -17.86 14.70 -14.45
CA GLN A 311 -18.35 13.36 -14.06
C GLN A 311 -17.82 12.93 -12.70
N ILE A 312 -16.57 13.25 -12.38
CA ILE A 312 -15.97 13.00 -11.07
C ILE A 312 -16.78 13.75 -9.99
N GLU A 313 -16.96 15.06 -10.12
CA GLU A 313 -17.69 15.87 -9.14
C GLU A 313 -19.12 15.38 -8.94
N LYS A 314 -19.82 15.06 -10.04
CA LYS A 314 -21.18 14.50 -9.97
C LYS A 314 -21.21 13.18 -9.21
N ALA A 315 -20.33 12.24 -9.52
CA ALA A 315 -20.29 10.92 -8.88
C ALA A 315 -19.93 11.01 -7.40
N LEU A 316 -18.95 11.85 -7.05
CA LEU A 316 -18.53 12.05 -5.66
C LEU A 316 -19.63 12.71 -4.83
N SER A 317 -20.27 13.76 -5.35
CA SER A 317 -21.39 14.42 -4.69
C SER A 317 -22.56 13.46 -4.46
N ALA A 318 -22.97 12.71 -5.49
CA ALA A 318 -24.04 11.73 -5.38
C ALA A 318 -23.70 10.62 -4.36
N THR A 319 -22.48 10.07 -4.41
CA THR A 319 -22.04 9.02 -3.48
C THR A 319 -22.10 9.50 -2.02
N ARG A 320 -21.64 10.73 -1.77
CA ARG A 320 -21.67 11.35 -0.44
C ARG A 320 -23.10 11.59 0.04
N GLN A 321 -24.00 12.06 -0.83
CA GLN A 321 -25.42 12.29 -0.48
C GLN A 321 -26.13 11.00 -0.07
N HIS A 322 -25.72 9.85 -0.61
CA HIS A 322 -26.20 8.52 -0.21
C HIS A 322 -25.54 8.01 1.09
N GLY A 323 -24.64 8.78 1.71
CA GLY A 323 -23.94 8.41 2.94
C GLY A 323 -23.01 7.21 2.76
N ILE A 324 -22.38 7.08 1.59
CA ILE A 324 -21.34 6.09 1.31
C ILE A 324 -19.97 6.78 1.37
N SER A 325 -19.01 6.19 2.06
CA SER A 325 -17.65 6.73 2.12
C SER A 325 -16.96 6.64 0.77
N ILE A 326 -16.22 7.67 0.43
CA ILE A 326 -15.47 7.77 -0.82
C ILE A 326 -14.00 7.62 -0.50
N ILE A 327 -13.33 6.68 -1.16
CA ILE A 327 -11.87 6.64 -1.26
C ILE A 327 -11.53 6.99 -2.71
N GLY A 328 -10.50 7.80 -2.94
CA GLY A 328 -10.03 8.10 -4.29
C GLY A 328 -8.53 8.22 -4.37
N ASN A 329 -8.00 8.23 -5.59
CA ASN A 329 -6.58 8.45 -5.86
C ASN A 329 -6.43 9.49 -6.97
N PHE A 330 -5.53 10.45 -6.75
CA PHE A 330 -4.93 11.25 -7.82
C PHE A 330 -3.47 10.83 -8.00
N ILE A 331 -3.07 10.69 -9.26
CA ILE A 331 -1.76 10.22 -9.67
C ILE A 331 -1.11 11.28 -10.56
N PHE A 332 0.15 11.62 -10.28
CA PHE A 332 0.89 12.68 -10.98
C PHE A 332 2.09 12.12 -11.74
N GLY A 333 2.44 12.72 -12.87
CA GLY A 333 3.56 12.36 -13.73
C GLY A 333 3.15 11.73 -15.07
N ASP A 334 1.92 11.95 -15.55
CA ASP A 334 1.50 11.49 -16.88
C ASP A 334 2.35 12.14 -17.98
N ILE A 335 2.47 11.45 -19.13
CA ILE A 335 3.33 11.85 -20.26
C ILE A 335 3.02 13.26 -20.77
N GLN A 336 1.77 13.70 -20.70
CA GLN A 336 1.36 15.02 -21.15
C GLN A 336 1.26 16.05 -20.01
N GLU A 337 1.48 15.65 -18.75
CA GLU A 337 1.30 16.50 -17.59
C GLU A 337 2.39 17.58 -17.51
N THR A 338 1.94 18.81 -17.31
CA THR A 338 2.78 19.98 -16.98
C THR A 338 2.56 20.38 -15.52
N TYR A 339 3.44 21.23 -15.01
CA TYR A 339 3.32 21.72 -13.63
C TYR A 339 2.00 22.46 -13.38
N GLU A 340 1.49 23.18 -14.38
CA GLU A 340 0.19 23.86 -14.35
C GLU A 340 -0.94 22.85 -14.20
N THR A 341 -0.99 21.83 -15.06
CA THR A 341 -2.07 20.82 -15.02
C THR A 341 -2.03 19.96 -13.74
N ALA A 342 -0.83 19.71 -13.19
CA ALA A 342 -0.69 19.08 -11.88
C ALA A 342 -1.22 20.00 -10.77
N ASN A 343 -0.98 21.32 -10.86
CA ASN A 343 -1.53 22.28 -9.90
C ASN A 343 -3.06 22.41 -9.99
N ASP A 344 -3.68 22.24 -11.15
CA ASP A 344 -5.15 22.18 -11.25
C ASP A 344 -5.70 21.06 -10.34
N THR A 345 -5.08 19.88 -10.43
CA THR A 345 -5.44 18.72 -9.60
C THR A 345 -5.17 18.95 -8.12
N LEU A 346 -4.03 19.55 -7.76
CA LEU A 346 -3.74 19.88 -6.36
C LEU A 346 -4.66 20.95 -5.78
N ASN A 347 -5.03 21.95 -6.58
CA ASN A 347 -5.93 23.02 -6.14
C ASN A 347 -7.34 22.46 -5.95
N TRP A 348 -7.82 21.63 -6.89
CA TRP A 348 -9.08 20.91 -6.73
C TRP A 348 -9.05 20.05 -5.47
N TRP A 349 -8.00 19.26 -5.26
CA TRP A 349 -7.87 18.43 -4.07
C TRP A 349 -7.88 19.25 -2.78
N THR A 350 -7.13 20.35 -2.73
CA THR A 350 -7.04 21.20 -1.53
C THR A 350 -8.39 21.80 -1.17
N ASN A 351 -9.20 22.14 -2.17
CA ASN A 351 -10.55 22.68 -1.96
C ASN A 351 -11.55 21.62 -1.48
N HIS A 352 -11.28 20.33 -1.69
CA HIS A 352 -12.20 19.23 -1.36
C HIS A 352 -11.63 18.21 -0.34
N MET A 353 -10.43 18.45 0.20
CA MET A 353 -9.75 17.48 1.07
C MET A 353 -10.49 17.23 2.40
N SER A 354 -11.36 18.15 2.81
CA SER A 354 -12.25 18.00 3.97
C SER A 354 -13.50 17.16 3.67
N GLU A 355 -13.82 16.97 2.39
CA GLU A 355 -15.05 16.30 1.94
C GLU A 355 -14.80 14.84 1.51
N TYR A 356 -13.63 14.57 0.91
CA TYR A 356 -13.35 13.29 0.28
C TYR A 356 -12.02 12.68 0.73
N ASP A 357 -12.00 11.36 0.88
CA ASP A 357 -10.78 10.63 1.18
C ASP A 357 -9.97 10.32 -0.09
N ILE A 358 -9.37 11.35 -0.69
CA ILE A 358 -8.53 11.20 -1.89
C ILE A 358 -7.04 11.21 -1.53
N HIS A 359 -6.30 10.20 -1.99
CA HIS A 359 -4.86 10.06 -1.80
C HIS A 359 -4.11 10.69 -2.98
N LEU A 360 -2.90 11.17 -2.73
CA LEU A 360 -2.04 11.81 -3.74
C LEU A 360 -0.78 10.97 -3.87
N THR A 361 -0.44 10.56 -5.09
CA THR A 361 0.80 9.79 -5.34
C THR A 361 1.41 10.11 -6.70
N MET A 362 2.70 9.82 -6.86
CA MET A 362 3.33 9.85 -8.17
C MET A 362 3.03 8.55 -8.93
N ILE A 363 2.89 8.64 -10.25
CA ILE A 363 2.84 7.48 -11.14
C ILE A 363 4.19 6.76 -11.07
N VAL A 364 4.12 5.45 -10.91
CA VAL A 364 5.25 4.55 -11.10
C VAL A 364 5.01 3.80 -12.41
N PRO A 365 5.94 3.85 -13.37
CA PRO A 365 5.81 3.11 -14.61
C PRO A 365 6.07 1.62 -14.36
N PHE A 366 5.06 0.90 -13.85
CA PHE A 366 5.18 -0.53 -13.61
C PHE A 366 5.21 -1.31 -14.94
N PRO A 367 6.01 -2.39 -15.03
CA PRO A 367 6.01 -3.25 -16.21
C PRO A 367 4.61 -3.72 -16.63
N GLY A 368 4.39 -3.84 -17.93
CA GLY A 368 3.08 -4.15 -18.52
C GLY A 368 2.17 -2.93 -18.72
N SER A 369 2.56 -1.73 -18.27
CA SER A 369 1.85 -0.48 -18.57
C SER A 369 2.42 0.20 -19.82
N TYR A 370 1.59 0.98 -20.51
CA TYR A 370 2.04 1.77 -21.67
C TYR A 370 3.12 2.79 -21.28
N ILE A 371 2.96 3.42 -20.10
CA ILE A 371 3.94 4.42 -19.63
C ILE A 371 5.31 3.79 -19.34
N TYR A 372 5.37 2.52 -18.92
CA TYR A 372 6.63 1.79 -18.80
C TYR A 372 7.28 1.52 -20.14
N ASP A 373 6.53 1.02 -21.13
CA ASP A 373 7.05 0.80 -22.47
C ASP A 373 7.57 2.11 -23.08
N TYR A 374 6.85 3.22 -22.85
CA TYR A 374 7.28 4.56 -23.24
C TYR A 374 8.61 4.96 -22.56
N ALA A 375 8.72 4.78 -21.25
CA ALA A 375 9.91 5.13 -20.48
C ALA A 375 11.14 4.31 -20.93
N VAL A 376 10.96 3.02 -21.24
CA VAL A 376 12.02 2.16 -21.79
C VAL A 376 12.42 2.63 -23.19
N GLN A 377 11.46 2.86 -24.09
CA GLN A 377 11.73 3.30 -25.47
C GLN A 377 12.42 4.66 -25.54
N LYS A 378 12.15 5.55 -24.58
CA LYS A 378 12.80 6.87 -24.46
C LYS A 378 14.14 6.82 -23.73
N GLY A 379 14.59 5.65 -23.27
CA GLY A 379 15.83 5.50 -22.51
C GLY A 379 15.79 6.07 -21.09
N MET A 380 14.60 6.45 -20.60
CA MET A 380 14.40 6.89 -19.21
C MET A 380 14.55 5.71 -18.23
N ILE A 381 14.14 4.52 -18.69
CA ILE A 381 14.48 3.23 -18.07
C ILE A 381 15.45 2.52 -19.01
N SER A 382 16.74 2.71 -18.79
CA SER A 382 17.80 2.11 -19.62
C SER A 382 18.13 0.66 -19.23
N ASP A 383 17.90 0.29 -17.98
CA ASP A 383 18.11 -1.05 -17.45
C ASP A 383 16.88 -1.52 -16.67
N LYS A 384 16.11 -2.43 -17.27
CA LYS A 384 14.90 -3.01 -16.68
C LYS A 384 15.18 -3.81 -15.41
N LEU A 385 16.30 -4.54 -15.36
CA LEU A 385 16.65 -5.34 -14.20
C LEU A 385 17.05 -4.46 -13.02
N LYS A 386 17.85 -3.42 -13.28
CA LYS A 386 18.17 -2.40 -12.28
C LYS A 386 16.90 -1.71 -11.79
N PHE A 387 15.98 -1.34 -12.68
CA PHE A 387 14.71 -0.71 -12.31
C PHE A 387 13.89 -1.58 -11.33
N LEU A 388 13.81 -2.89 -11.57
CA LEU A 388 13.17 -3.83 -10.65
C LEU A 388 13.94 -3.98 -9.33
N ASN A 389 15.27 -4.08 -9.37
CA ASN A 389 16.12 -4.17 -8.18
C ASN A 389 16.05 -2.89 -7.31
N ASP A 390 15.84 -1.73 -7.92
CA ASP A 390 15.62 -0.46 -7.21
C ASP A 390 14.19 -0.33 -6.67
N GLY A 391 13.34 -1.35 -6.89
CA GLY A 391 12.00 -1.41 -6.35
C GLY A 391 10.96 -0.61 -7.12
N CYS A 392 11.16 -0.44 -8.44
CA CYS A 392 10.31 0.35 -9.34
C CYS A 392 10.20 1.82 -8.90
N PRO A 393 11.30 2.60 -8.91
CA PRO A 393 11.24 4.00 -8.51
C PRO A 393 10.37 4.82 -9.49
N PRO A 394 9.71 5.90 -9.04
CA PRO A 394 9.04 6.83 -9.95
C PRO A 394 10.03 7.42 -10.96
N VAL A 395 9.63 7.47 -12.24
CA VAL A 395 10.41 8.07 -13.34
C VAL A 395 9.65 9.28 -13.86
N ASN A 396 10.37 10.36 -14.17
CA ASN A 396 9.75 11.52 -14.79
C ASN A 396 9.45 11.24 -16.27
N CYS A 397 8.23 10.79 -16.55
CA CYS A 397 7.74 10.61 -17.92
C CYS A 397 7.01 11.84 -18.47
N SER A 398 6.80 12.86 -17.64
CA SER A 398 5.97 14.03 -17.91
C SER A 398 6.69 15.11 -18.72
N LYS A 399 6.01 16.24 -18.98
CA LYS A 399 6.63 17.43 -19.58
C LYS A 399 7.32 18.34 -18.56
N MET A 400 7.21 18.02 -17.27
CA MET A 400 7.85 18.79 -16.22
C MET A 400 9.36 18.58 -16.23
N SER A 401 10.11 19.65 -15.97
CA SER A 401 11.52 19.59 -15.61
C SER A 401 11.73 18.88 -14.27
N GLU A 402 12.95 18.41 -14.01
CA GLU A 402 13.29 17.76 -12.74
C GLU A 402 13.04 18.66 -11.51
N SER A 403 13.25 19.97 -11.65
CA SER A 403 12.98 20.93 -10.58
C SER A 403 11.48 21.08 -10.29
N GLU A 404 10.64 21.06 -11.34
CA GLU A 404 9.18 21.09 -11.21
C GLU A 404 8.64 19.81 -10.57
N ILE A 405 9.13 18.63 -10.98
CA ILE A 405 8.78 17.35 -10.36
C ILE A 405 9.17 17.35 -8.87
N LEU A 406 10.37 17.81 -8.54
CA LEU A 406 10.82 17.87 -7.15
C LEU A 406 9.94 18.82 -6.32
N ARG A 407 9.58 19.98 -6.90
CA ARG A 407 8.66 20.93 -6.27
C ARG A 407 7.27 20.32 -6.07
N LEU A 408 6.75 19.59 -7.06
CA LEU A 408 5.48 18.89 -6.99
C LEU A 408 5.49 17.83 -5.89
N LYS A 409 6.50 16.96 -5.86
CA LYS A 409 6.68 15.93 -4.81
C LYS A 409 6.73 16.55 -3.41
N ARG A 410 7.48 17.64 -3.23
CA ARG A 410 7.51 18.38 -1.95
C ARG A 410 6.14 18.90 -1.55
N ARG A 411 5.39 19.46 -2.50
CA ARG A 411 4.03 19.97 -2.26
C ARG A 411 3.04 18.85 -1.91
N ILE A 412 3.06 17.73 -2.63
CA ILE A 412 2.27 16.53 -2.31
C ILE A 412 2.59 16.07 -0.88
N ASN A 413 3.87 15.91 -0.55
CA ASN A 413 4.30 15.48 0.78
C ASN A 413 3.86 16.46 1.88
N SER A 414 3.89 17.77 1.65
CA SER A 414 3.38 18.75 2.62
C SER A 414 1.85 18.68 2.78
N LEU A 415 1.11 18.48 1.69
CA LEU A 415 -0.36 18.42 1.73
C LEU A 415 -0.84 17.14 2.43
N LEU A 416 -0.14 16.01 2.22
CA LEU A 416 -0.43 14.76 2.91
C LEU A 416 -0.25 14.87 4.43
N GLN A 417 0.59 15.79 4.92
CA GLN A 417 0.74 16.06 6.35
C GLN A 417 -0.43 16.86 6.93
N ILE A 418 -1.24 17.53 6.11
CA ILE A 418 -2.37 18.36 6.58
C ILE A 418 -3.62 17.51 6.74
N LYS A 419 -3.74 16.39 6.03
CA LYS A 419 -4.99 15.63 5.95
C LYS A 419 -5.26 14.84 7.23
N SER A 420 -6.37 15.15 7.86
CA SER A 420 -6.96 14.37 8.93
C SER A 420 -8.37 13.91 8.55
N ARG A 421 -8.74 12.69 8.97
CA ARG A 421 -10.02 12.02 8.67
C ARG A 421 -10.81 11.69 9.94
N ALA A 422 -10.37 12.21 11.08
CA ALA A 422 -11.13 12.28 12.31
C ALA A 422 -10.80 13.61 12.99
N SER A 423 -11.64 14.09 13.88
CA SER A 423 -11.27 15.24 14.71
C SER A 423 -11.03 14.76 16.13
N THR A 424 -9.88 15.13 16.69
CA THR A 424 -9.61 14.90 18.11
C THR A 424 -10.56 15.77 18.93
N ILE A 425 -11.44 15.12 19.68
CA ILE A 425 -12.35 15.81 20.58
C ILE A 425 -11.63 16.08 21.90
N SER A 426 -10.97 15.08 22.47
CA SER A 426 -10.27 15.19 23.75
C SER A 426 -9.22 14.09 23.94
N ILE A 427 -8.13 14.43 24.63
CA ILE A 427 -7.21 13.45 25.22
C ILE A 427 -7.80 13.02 26.56
N LYS A 428 -7.97 11.71 26.76
CA LYS A 428 -8.46 11.12 28.01
C LYS A 428 -7.34 10.86 28.99
N TYR A 429 -6.23 10.32 28.51
CA TYR A 429 -5.10 9.95 29.34
C TYR A 429 -3.82 9.87 28.51
N ILE A 430 -2.69 10.21 29.13
CA ILE A 430 -1.35 10.03 28.56
C ILE A 430 -0.62 9.05 29.47
N HIS A 431 -0.27 7.89 28.92
CA HIS A 431 0.38 6.80 29.65
C HIS A 431 1.88 7.07 29.81
N PRO A 432 2.53 6.51 30.86
CA PRO A 432 3.97 6.66 31.07
C PRO A 432 4.85 6.07 29.95
N ASP A 433 4.30 5.15 29.14
CA ASP A 433 4.97 4.55 27.98
C ASP A 433 4.81 5.40 26.69
N ASN A 434 4.38 6.65 26.83
CA ASN A 434 4.09 7.60 25.74
C ASN A 434 2.94 7.20 24.81
N THR A 435 2.11 6.23 25.21
CA THR A 435 0.85 5.96 24.52
C THR A 435 -0.27 6.87 25.03
N ILE A 436 -1.30 7.10 24.21
CA ILE A 436 -2.44 7.96 24.59
C ILE A 436 -3.79 7.31 24.36
N ASP A 437 -4.75 7.72 25.20
CA ASP A 437 -6.16 7.43 25.04
C ASP A 437 -6.88 8.69 24.51
N LEU A 438 -7.63 8.53 23.44
CA LEU A 438 -8.29 9.62 22.71
C LEU A 438 -9.79 9.37 22.57
N THR A 439 -10.55 10.45 22.51
CA THR A 439 -11.91 10.45 21.95
C THR A 439 -11.89 11.18 20.61
N LEU A 440 -12.32 10.48 19.57
CA LEU A 440 -12.34 10.94 18.20
C LEU A 440 -13.77 11.08 17.70
N GLU A 441 -13.98 12.04 16.81
CA GLU A 441 -15.15 12.06 15.94
C GLU A 441 -14.79 11.46 14.59
N CYS A 442 -15.54 10.46 14.14
CA CYS A 442 -15.30 9.83 12.85
C CYS A 442 -15.63 10.79 11.70
N GLY A 443 -14.69 11.03 10.78
CA GLY A 443 -14.94 11.85 9.60
C GLY A 443 -15.91 11.24 8.59
N HIS A 444 -16.23 9.94 8.72
CA HIS A 444 -17.17 9.23 7.83
C HIS A 444 -18.62 9.31 8.30
N CYS A 445 -18.87 9.10 9.60
CA CYS A 445 -20.23 8.99 10.13
C CYS A 445 -20.53 9.98 11.27
N PHE A 446 -19.59 10.86 11.60
CA PHE A 446 -19.67 11.87 12.67
C PHE A 446 -19.96 11.30 14.08
N LYS A 447 -19.89 9.98 14.24
CA LYS A 447 -20.05 9.32 15.55
C LYS A 447 -18.73 9.38 16.31
N LYS A 448 -18.87 9.52 17.63
CA LYS A 448 -17.74 9.54 18.56
C LYS A 448 -17.31 8.14 18.93
N PHE A 449 -16.01 7.89 18.97
CA PHE A 449 -15.45 6.62 19.41
C PHE A 449 -14.14 6.84 20.19
N ASN A 450 -13.78 5.86 21.01
CA ASN A 450 -12.57 5.91 21.81
C ASN A 450 -11.48 5.07 21.17
N VAL A 451 -10.25 5.55 21.27
CA VAL A 451 -9.04 4.84 20.88
C VAL A 451 -8.14 4.79 22.10
N PHE A 452 -7.55 3.64 22.37
CA PHE A 452 -6.77 3.40 23.59
C PHE A 452 -5.33 3.01 23.23
N LYS A 453 -4.37 3.42 24.06
CA LYS A 453 -2.94 3.07 23.96
C LYS A 453 -2.32 3.31 22.57
N LYS A 454 -2.60 4.44 21.95
CA LYS A 454 -1.98 4.79 20.66
C LYS A 454 -0.56 5.34 20.89
N ASP A 455 0.45 4.70 20.28
CA ASP A 455 1.85 5.15 20.35
C ASP A 455 2.06 6.42 19.52
N LEU A 456 2.51 7.48 20.21
CA LEU A 456 2.76 8.79 19.62
C LEU A 456 4.10 8.94 18.90
N ALA A 457 5.09 8.14 19.29
CA ALA A 457 6.48 8.33 18.91
C ALA A 457 6.83 7.59 17.60
N ASN A 458 6.18 6.45 17.34
CA ASN A 458 6.58 5.55 16.25
C ASN A 458 5.64 5.53 15.04
N ASP A 459 4.44 6.12 15.15
CA ASP A 459 3.44 6.01 14.08
C ASP A 459 3.55 7.17 13.06
N SER A 460 4.43 7.01 12.07
CA SER A 460 4.64 8.00 10.99
C SER A 460 3.38 8.32 10.17
N ARG A 461 2.38 7.42 10.22
CA ARG A 461 1.04 7.61 9.65
C ARG A 461 0.04 7.17 10.70
N TRP A 462 -0.43 8.13 11.50
CA TRP A 462 -1.46 8.02 12.55
C TRP A 462 -2.79 7.56 11.97
N SER A 463 -2.80 6.34 11.48
CA SER A 463 -3.92 5.58 10.97
C SER A 463 -4.62 4.99 12.18
N PHE A 464 -5.90 5.26 12.30
CA PHE A 464 -6.73 4.74 13.37
C PHE A 464 -7.40 3.47 12.90
N ASP A 465 -7.78 2.66 13.88
CA ASP A 465 -8.69 1.55 13.66
C ASP A 465 -9.95 2.01 12.92
N ARG A 466 -10.53 1.08 12.15
CA ARG A 466 -11.82 1.29 11.49
C ARG A 466 -12.84 1.75 12.53
N CYS A 467 -13.65 2.75 12.16
CA CYS A 467 -14.72 3.23 13.03
C CYS A 467 -15.61 2.05 13.45
N PRO A 468 -15.82 1.81 14.75
CA PRO A 468 -16.61 0.66 15.20
C PRO A 468 -18.09 0.75 14.78
N SER A 469 -18.55 1.94 14.40
CA SER A 469 -19.93 2.14 13.93
C SER A 469 -20.11 1.96 12.43
N CYS A 470 -19.14 2.37 11.60
CA CYS A 470 -19.33 2.38 10.14
C CYS A 470 -18.25 1.60 9.36
N GLY A 471 -17.22 1.09 10.03
CA GLY A 471 -16.10 0.40 9.38
C GLY A 471 -15.16 1.32 8.59
N GLY A 472 -15.46 2.62 8.50
CA GLY A 472 -14.67 3.61 7.78
C GLY A 472 -13.30 3.83 8.43
N HIS A 473 -12.25 3.86 7.61
CA HIS A 473 -10.88 4.04 8.06
C HIS A 473 -10.62 5.51 8.43
N ASN A 474 -10.32 5.79 9.70
CA ASN A 474 -9.96 7.14 10.13
C ASN A 474 -8.43 7.28 10.15
N SER A 475 -7.94 8.48 9.92
CA SER A 475 -6.56 8.88 10.15
C SER A 475 -6.62 10.20 10.91
N LEU A 476 -5.68 10.49 11.79
CA LEU A 476 -5.46 11.84 12.25
C LEU A 476 -4.19 12.31 11.58
N SER A 477 -4.15 13.57 11.17
CA SER A 477 -2.83 14.18 11.05
C SER A 477 -2.36 14.49 12.48
N PRO A 478 -1.03 14.50 12.76
CA PRO A 478 -0.50 15.27 13.86
C PRO A 478 -1.27 16.60 14.02
N THR A 479 -1.42 17.41 12.98
CA THR A 479 -2.06 18.75 13.07
C THR A 479 -3.49 18.75 13.66
N ASP A 480 -4.24 17.65 13.55
CA ASP A 480 -5.61 17.53 14.08
C ASP A 480 -5.71 17.07 15.53
N ILE A 481 -4.67 16.40 16.04
CA ILE A 481 -4.43 16.30 17.48
C ILE A 481 -3.94 17.67 18.00
N PHE A 482 -3.42 18.52 17.11
CA PHE A 482 -2.81 19.80 17.43
C PHE A 482 -3.76 20.99 17.30
N LYS A 483 -4.98 20.85 17.85
CA LYS A 483 -5.57 22.03 18.49
C LYS A 483 -4.55 22.52 19.52
N PRO A 484 -4.15 23.81 19.52
CA PRO A 484 -3.02 24.30 20.33
C PRO A 484 -3.08 23.90 21.80
N SER A 485 -4.29 23.75 22.37
CA SER A 485 -4.52 23.34 23.74
C SER A 485 -4.26 21.86 24.03
N LEU A 486 -4.58 20.96 23.09
CA LEU A 486 -4.42 19.50 23.27
C LEU A 486 -2.97 19.08 23.03
N TYR A 487 -2.33 19.62 21.99
CA TYR A 487 -0.93 19.32 21.71
C TYR A 487 0.02 19.90 22.76
N LYS A 488 -0.30 21.08 23.31
CA LYS A 488 0.42 21.58 24.47
C LYS A 488 0.42 20.59 25.64
N GLN A 489 -0.70 19.91 25.93
CA GLN A 489 -0.75 18.91 27.01
C GLN A 489 0.14 17.70 26.74
N VAL A 490 0.20 17.22 25.49
CA VAL A 490 1.08 16.12 25.08
C VAL A 490 2.54 16.53 25.20
N LEU A 491 2.90 17.69 24.66
CA LEU A 491 4.26 18.21 24.75
C LEU A 491 4.66 18.53 26.19
N ASP A 492 3.77 19.10 27.01
CA ASP A 492 4.04 19.35 28.43
C ASP A 492 4.28 18.02 29.16
N HIS A 493 3.50 16.97 28.88
CA HIS A 493 3.71 15.65 29.47
C HIS A 493 5.03 15.00 29.01
N MET A 494 5.26 14.93 27.69
CA MET A 494 6.48 14.32 27.14
C MET A 494 7.71 15.11 27.58
N SER A 495 7.67 16.44 27.48
CA SER A 495 8.74 17.29 27.98
C SER A 495 8.96 17.02 29.47
N GLU A 496 7.96 17.10 30.33
CA GLU A 496 8.15 16.83 31.75
C GLU A 496 8.72 15.44 32.04
N GLN A 497 8.26 14.38 31.35
CA GLN A 497 8.80 13.02 31.51
C GLN A 497 10.27 12.94 31.09
N TYR A 498 10.61 13.47 29.91
CA TYR A 498 11.99 13.50 29.41
C TYR A 498 12.87 14.38 30.31
N PHE A 499 12.45 15.60 30.63
CA PHE A 499 13.21 16.54 31.47
C PHE A 499 13.34 16.06 32.93
N LYS A 500 12.38 15.32 33.48
CA LYS A 500 12.49 14.66 34.81
C LYS A 500 13.48 13.49 34.78
N THR A 501 13.44 12.68 33.72
CA THR A 501 14.32 11.50 33.57
C THR A 501 15.79 11.88 33.39
N PHE A 502 16.08 12.92 32.61
CA PHE A 502 17.45 13.29 32.24
C PHE A 502 18.13 14.33 33.17
N GLN A 503 17.50 14.73 34.28
CA GLN A 503 18.06 15.70 35.25
C GLN A 503 18.68 16.96 34.62
N MET A 504 18.07 17.52 33.57
CA MET A 504 18.71 18.52 32.68
C MET A 504 18.89 19.93 33.25
N LYS A 505 18.81 20.08 34.58
CA LYS A 505 19.04 21.36 35.27
C LYS A 505 20.50 21.76 35.05
N ASN A 506 20.74 22.93 34.46
CA ASN A 506 22.06 23.47 34.08
C ASN A 506 22.75 22.82 32.86
N LYS A 507 22.01 22.13 32.00
CA LYS A 507 22.53 21.57 30.73
C LYS A 507 22.31 22.51 29.55
N LYS A 508 23.25 22.52 28.60
CA LYS A 508 23.20 23.27 27.35
C LYS A 508 22.65 22.38 26.24
N ILE A 509 21.56 22.82 25.61
CA ILE A 509 20.86 22.04 24.59
C ILE A 509 20.91 22.77 23.26
N VAL A 510 21.20 22.05 22.19
CA VAL A 510 20.96 22.52 20.82
C VAL A 510 19.81 21.72 20.23
N MET A 511 18.99 22.36 19.40
CA MET A 511 17.89 21.69 18.69
C MET A 511 18.08 21.79 17.18
N TRP A 512 17.98 20.67 16.48
CA TRP A 512 17.96 20.61 15.03
C TRP A 512 16.52 20.44 14.53
N GLY A 513 15.99 21.48 13.88
CA GLY A 513 14.62 21.50 13.35
C GLY A 513 13.85 22.74 13.82
N ALA A 514 13.75 23.76 12.97
CA ALA A 514 13.08 25.04 13.24
C ALA A 514 11.64 25.10 12.68
N LYS A 515 11.15 24.04 12.07
CA LYS A 515 9.79 23.94 11.54
C LYS A 515 8.75 23.80 12.67
N GLU A 516 7.50 23.56 12.31
CA GLU A 516 6.35 23.59 13.21
C GLU A 516 6.54 22.81 14.53
N ARG A 517 7.05 21.57 14.47
CA ARG A 517 7.32 20.75 15.67
C ARG A 517 8.33 21.40 16.61
N GLY A 518 9.44 21.92 16.07
CA GLY A 518 10.48 22.58 16.85
C GLY A 518 9.99 23.89 17.48
N GLN A 519 9.23 24.70 16.73
CA GLN A 519 8.61 25.90 17.28
C GLN A 519 7.68 25.57 18.45
N LEU A 520 6.83 24.56 18.28
CA LEU A 520 5.89 24.18 19.32
C LEU A 520 6.58 23.63 20.57
N LEU A 521 7.64 22.83 20.42
CA LEU A 521 8.47 22.34 21.53
C LEU A 521 9.09 23.49 22.35
N ILE A 522 9.61 24.51 21.67
CA ILE A 522 10.15 25.71 22.31
C ILE A 522 9.03 26.47 23.02
N ALA A 523 7.88 26.66 22.37
CA ALA A 523 6.77 27.41 22.93
C ALA A 523 6.15 26.74 24.16
N SER A 524 6.06 25.40 24.17
CA SER A 524 5.40 24.63 25.23
C SER A 524 6.30 24.43 26.46
N SER A 525 7.59 24.16 26.28
CA SER A 525 8.47 23.82 27.40
C SER A 525 9.27 25.03 27.92
N GLU A 526 8.94 25.49 29.12
CA GLU A 526 9.72 26.52 29.81
C GLU A 526 11.13 26.03 30.19
N ASN A 527 11.27 24.75 30.55
CA ASN A 527 12.57 24.16 30.89
C ASN A 527 13.48 24.05 29.67
N LEU A 528 12.93 23.65 28.51
CA LEU A 528 13.68 23.65 27.26
C LEU A 528 14.19 25.05 26.94
N ARG A 529 13.32 26.08 27.02
CA ARG A 529 13.72 27.48 26.75
C ARG A 529 14.84 27.99 27.65
N LYS A 530 14.92 27.52 28.90
CA LYS A 530 16.01 27.88 29.84
C LYS A 530 17.34 27.23 29.48
N CYS A 531 17.31 26.05 28.85
CA CYS A 531 18.48 25.24 28.52
C CYS A 531 18.90 25.36 27.04
N LEU A 532 18.03 25.85 26.17
CA LEU A 532 18.22 25.92 24.73
C LEU A 532 19.22 27.02 24.37
N VAL A 533 20.40 26.60 23.93
CA VAL A 533 21.49 27.47 23.48
C VAL A 533 21.29 27.92 22.04
N LYS A 534 20.83 27.01 21.17
CA LYS A 534 20.71 27.29 19.73
C LYS A 534 19.67 26.42 19.03
N VAL A 535 19.11 26.94 17.94
CA VAL A 535 18.36 26.17 16.95
C VAL A 535 19.12 26.18 15.63
N VAL A 536 19.30 25.00 15.03
CA VAL A 536 19.87 24.84 13.69
C VAL A 536 18.87 24.18 12.75
N ASP A 537 18.91 24.51 11.46
CA ASP A 537 18.07 23.86 10.45
C ASP A 537 18.73 23.93 9.07
N SER A 538 18.60 22.86 8.28
CA SER A 538 19.10 22.82 6.90
C SER A 538 18.41 23.87 6.01
N ALA A 539 17.19 24.29 6.36
CA ALA A 539 16.43 25.34 5.70
C ALA A 539 16.59 26.72 6.36
N HIS A 540 17.69 26.98 7.09
CA HIS A 540 17.94 28.26 7.78
C HIS A 540 17.79 29.51 6.89
N GLU A 541 18.08 29.40 5.59
CA GLU A 541 17.91 30.50 4.63
C GLU A 541 16.46 31.00 4.53
N GLU A 542 15.46 30.14 4.77
CA GLU A 542 14.03 30.50 4.77
C GLU A 542 13.68 31.52 5.88
N TYR A 543 14.54 31.69 6.88
CA TYR A 543 14.29 32.55 8.04
C TYR A 543 14.91 33.95 7.90
N HIS A 544 15.79 34.22 6.93
CA HIS A 544 16.33 35.55 6.58
C HIS A 544 16.57 36.51 7.79
N ASP A 545 17.38 36.08 8.77
CA ASP A 545 17.69 36.81 10.02
C ASP A 545 16.52 37.07 11.00
N LYS A 546 15.33 36.54 10.74
CA LYS A 546 14.20 36.58 11.69
C LYS A 546 14.44 35.63 12.85
N LEU A 547 14.07 36.07 14.05
CA LEU A 547 14.05 35.22 15.24
C LEU A 547 12.85 34.27 15.18
N LEU A 548 13.11 32.97 15.33
CA LEU A 548 12.11 31.96 15.56
C LEU A 548 11.35 32.28 16.84
N LEU A 549 10.02 32.38 16.74
CA LEU A 549 9.12 32.82 17.82
C LEU A 549 9.51 34.17 18.47
N GLY A 550 10.30 35.00 17.79
CA GLY A 550 10.82 36.25 18.34
C GLY A 550 11.91 36.11 19.41
N ILE A 551 12.42 34.89 19.67
CA ILE A 551 13.29 34.61 20.82
C ILE A 551 14.63 33.96 20.48
N ILE A 552 14.76 33.25 19.35
CA ILE A 552 16.00 32.53 19.01
C ILE A 552 16.29 32.53 17.51
N ARG A 553 17.55 32.74 17.13
CA ARG A 553 17.97 32.72 15.72
C ARG A 553 18.14 31.26 15.24
N VAL A 554 17.71 30.99 14.00
CA VAL A 554 17.95 29.73 13.31
C VAL A 554 19.24 29.84 12.50
N ASP A 555 20.19 28.97 12.80
CA ASP A 555 21.50 28.96 12.14
C ASP A 555 21.69 27.73 11.24
N PRO A 556 22.66 27.78 10.30
CA PRO A 556 23.02 26.61 9.52
C PRO A 556 23.55 25.47 10.42
N PRO A 557 23.37 24.19 10.04
CA PRO A 557 23.89 23.07 10.82
C PRO A 557 25.41 23.07 11.01
N GLU A 558 26.15 23.72 10.11
CA GLU A 558 27.59 23.91 10.18
C GLU A 558 28.04 24.52 11.52
N THR A 559 27.21 25.38 12.12
CA THR A 559 27.48 26.04 13.40
C THR A 559 27.61 25.06 14.57
N LEU A 560 27.11 23.82 14.44
CA LEU A 560 27.25 22.79 15.48
C LEU A 560 28.71 22.50 15.87
N LYS A 561 29.68 22.71 14.97
CA LYS A 561 31.11 22.47 15.25
C LYS A 561 31.68 23.46 16.26
N ASP A 562 31.07 24.65 16.37
CA ASP A 562 31.59 25.77 17.15
C ASP A 562 30.80 25.99 18.44
N LEU A 563 29.80 25.13 18.72
CA LEU A 563 28.92 25.24 19.88
C LEU A 563 29.35 24.27 20.99
N ASP A 564 29.39 24.76 22.21
CA ASP A 564 29.55 23.96 23.42
C ASP A 564 28.17 23.59 23.98
N PHE A 565 27.77 22.33 23.86
CA PHE A 565 26.48 21.83 24.33
C PHE A 565 26.54 20.36 24.78
N ASP A 566 25.65 20.00 25.71
CA ASP A 566 25.57 18.65 26.29
C ASP A 566 24.70 17.70 25.45
N TYR A 567 23.59 18.21 24.89
CA TYR A 567 22.60 17.40 24.18
C TYR A 567 22.14 18.04 22.88
N LEU A 568 21.89 17.20 21.87
CA LEU A 568 21.21 17.60 20.64
C LEU A 568 19.83 16.97 20.55
N ILE A 569 18.80 17.80 20.45
CA ILE A 569 17.43 17.37 20.19
C ILE A 569 17.17 17.43 18.68
N ILE A 570 16.73 16.32 18.07
CA ILE A 570 16.27 16.33 16.68
C ILE A 570 14.74 16.49 16.66
N ALA A 571 14.27 17.69 16.30
CA ALA A 571 12.85 18.02 16.21
C ALA A 571 12.29 17.77 14.80
N SER A 572 12.56 16.59 14.23
CA SER A 572 12.17 16.20 12.87
C SER A 572 11.91 14.70 12.77
N THR A 573 10.73 14.31 12.27
CA THR A 573 10.36 12.90 12.08
C THR A 573 10.84 12.34 10.74
N ASN A 574 10.71 13.13 9.67
CA ASN A 574 10.91 12.65 8.30
C ASN A 574 12.38 12.60 7.87
N TYR A 575 13.22 13.39 8.53
CA TYR A 575 14.64 13.52 8.21
C TYR A 575 15.52 13.05 9.36
N ARG A 576 14.94 12.35 10.34
CA ARG A 576 15.63 11.91 11.56
C ARG A 576 16.91 11.13 11.25
N ASP A 577 16.79 10.09 10.43
CA ASP A 577 17.90 9.19 10.12
C ASP A 577 18.92 9.87 9.21
N GLU A 578 18.48 10.74 8.31
CA GLU A 578 19.36 11.57 7.48
C GLU A 578 20.17 12.54 8.35
N ILE A 579 19.53 13.25 9.28
CA ILE A 579 20.19 14.15 10.23
C ILE A 579 21.18 13.38 11.10
N LYS A 580 20.81 12.20 11.61
CA LYS A 580 21.72 11.32 12.36
C LYS A 580 22.94 10.89 11.54
N SER A 581 22.75 10.55 10.26
CA SER A 581 23.85 10.25 9.34
C SER A 581 24.74 11.47 9.15
N ILE A 582 24.17 12.65 8.90
CA ILE A 582 24.93 13.90 8.75
C ILE A 582 25.76 14.19 10.00
N ILE A 583 25.19 14.05 11.20
CA ILE A 583 25.92 14.25 12.47
C ILE A 583 27.09 13.27 12.59
N ARG A 584 26.85 11.99 12.31
CA ARG A 584 27.87 10.94 12.39
C ARG A 584 28.99 11.14 11.37
N ASP A 585 28.62 11.40 10.13
CA ASP A 585 29.53 11.35 8.98
C ASP A 585 30.25 12.69 8.74
N LYS A 586 29.54 13.81 8.89
CA LYS A 586 30.05 15.16 8.57
C LYS A 586 30.56 15.94 9.79
N PHE A 587 29.93 15.72 10.95
CA PHE A 587 30.23 16.48 12.16
C PHE A 587 31.06 15.69 13.19
N GLN A 588 31.04 14.35 13.16
CA GLN A 588 31.79 13.45 14.05
C GLN A 588 31.62 13.80 15.55
N LEU A 589 30.47 14.34 15.93
CA LEU A 589 30.19 14.75 17.30
C LEU A 589 29.86 13.51 18.14
N ASN A 590 30.57 13.31 19.25
CA ASN A 590 30.27 12.26 20.23
C ASN A 590 29.32 12.82 21.29
N ILE A 591 28.05 12.96 20.91
CA ILE A 591 26.99 13.60 21.70
C ILE A 591 25.81 12.66 21.88
N GLU A 592 25.12 12.76 23.01
CA GLU A 592 23.88 12.04 23.24
C GLU A 592 22.75 12.73 22.47
N ILE A 593 22.18 12.01 21.49
CA ILE A 593 21.09 12.49 20.65
C ILE A 593 19.77 12.11 21.32
N LEU A 594 19.03 13.13 21.73
CA LEU A 594 17.69 12.97 22.28
C LEU A 594 16.66 13.10 21.14
N ASP A 595 15.81 12.11 21.04
CA ASP A 595 14.80 12.02 19.99
C ASP A 595 13.42 12.25 20.60
N ILE A 596 12.78 13.36 20.23
CA ILE A 596 11.55 13.87 20.86
C ILE A 596 10.41 14.01 19.85
#